data_AF-A0A355CMA5-F1
#
_entry.id   AF-A0A355CMA5-F1
#
_cell.length_a   1.000
_cell.length_b   1.000
_cell.length_c   1.000
_cell.angle_alpha   90.00
_cell.angle_beta   90.00
_cell.angle_gamma   90.00
#
_symmetry.space_group_name_H-M   'P 1'
#
loop_
_entity.id
_entity.type
_entity.pdbx_description
1 polymer ?
#
loop_
_entity_poly.entity_id
_entity_poly.type
_entity_poly.pdbx_seq_one_letter_code
_entity_poly.pdbx_strand_id
1 'polypeptide(L)'
;MIKDELEYEVSKEWVEKFNKTLAAMERDEEAKRKDFLKWDAGRGSIQCHLDQLHEEIAEYERLMAWDKSKPIEIVVENFNRLSEALIKARMTAKMSEEELAEILDIDPERIKEYERKKYQNATLTEILEISLALGLEFKTAVMQVDFEEIEAIKETAERWRKRKRDKASKTA
;
A
#
# COMPACT_ATOMS: atom_id res chain seq x y z
N MET A 1 2.96 -3.95 -1.24
CA MET A 1 3.40 -4.40 0.10
C MET A 1 3.28 -5.90 0.10
N ILE A 2 4.38 -6.56 0.44
CA ILE A 2 4.50 -8.01 0.54
C ILE A 2 3.99 -8.46 1.91
N LYS A 3 3.10 -9.46 1.94
CA LYS A 3 2.38 -9.91 3.15
C LYS A 3 2.76 -11.31 3.61
N ASP A 4 3.28 -12.12 2.69
CA ASP A 4 3.62 -13.52 2.93
C ASP A 4 4.86 -13.93 2.14
N GLU A 5 5.31 -15.17 2.38
CA GLU A 5 6.49 -15.76 1.74
C GLU A 5 6.31 -15.93 0.22
N LEU A 6 5.09 -16.22 -0.23
CA LEU A 6 4.83 -16.42 -1.66
C LEU A 6 4.97 -15.10 -2.43
N GLU A 7 4.38 -14.02 -1.92
CA GLU A 7 4.53 -12.67 -2.46
C GLU A 7 5.99 -12.23 -2.44
N TYR A 8 6.76 -12.61 -1.40
CA TYR A 8 8.19 -12.32 -1.29
C TYR A 8 9.01 -13.00 -2.41
N GLU A 9 8.84 -14.32 -2.60
CA GLU A 9 9.54 -15.05 -3.65
C GLU A 9 9.17 -14.55 -5.05
N VAL A 10 7.88 -14.31 -5.29
CA VAL A 10 7.41 -13.73 -6.56
C VAL A 10 8.03 -12.35 -6.80
N SER A 11 8.14 -11.52 -5.77
CA SER A 11 8.75 -10.19 -5.87
C SER A 11 10.23 -10.27 -6.25
N LYS A 12 11.00 -11.19 -5.66
CA LYS A 12 12.40 -11.43 -6.03
C LYS A 12 12.55 -11.87 -7.49
N GLU A 13 11.67 -12.76 -7.97
CA GLU A 13 11.68 -13.14 -9.38
C GLU A 13 11.40 -11.94 -10.30
N TRP A 14 10.48 -11.05 -9.93
CA TRP A 14 10.19 -9.85 -10.70
C TRP A 14 11.37 -8.88 -10.74
N VAL A 15 12.06 -8.71 -9.61
CA VAL A 15 13.31 -7.93 -9.56
C VAL A 15 14.32 -8.47 -10.57
N GLU A 16 14.54 -9.78 -10.62
CA GLU A 16 15.44 -10.38 -11.62
C GLU A 16 14.98 -10.13 -13.06
N LYS A 17 13.68 -10.28 -13.34
CA LYS A 17 13.11 -10.07 -14.69
C LYS A 17 13.25 -8.61 -15.13
N PHE A 18 13.00 -7.66 -14.24
CA PHE A 18 13.17 -6.24 -14.53
C PHE A 18 14.65 -5.87 -14.72
N ASN A 19 15.56 -6.38 -13.90
CA ASN A 19 16.99 -6.17 -14.06
C ASN A 19 17.51 -6.70 -15.41
N LYS A 20 17.06 -7.90 -15.83
CA LYS A 20 17.38 -8.46 -17.16
C LYS A 20 16.84 -7.57 -18.28
N THR A 21 15.63 -7.03 -18.12
CA THR A 21 15.00 -6.13 -19.09
C THR A 21 15.76 -4.81 -19.21
N LEU A 22 16.11 -4.16 -18.08
CA LEU A 22 16.93 -2.96 -18.08
C LEU A 22 18.29 -3.20 -18.72
N ALA A 23 18.97 -4.30 -18.37
CA ALA A 23 20.26 -4.64 -18.96
C ALA A 23 20.17 -4.85 -20.49
N ALA A 24 19.07 -5.41 -20.98
CA ALA A 24 18.83 -5.53 -22.42
C ALA A 24 18.56 -4.17 -23.08
N MET A 25 17.73 -3.32 -22.46
CA MET A 25 17.46 -1.96 -22.94
C MET A 25 18.71 -1.08 -22.97
N GLU A 26 19.62 -1.25 -22.01
CA GLU A 26 20.88 -0.51 -21.97
C GLU A 26 21.85 -0.94 -23.08
N ARG A 27 21.75 -2.17 -23.58
CA ARG A 27 22.57 -2.66 -24.70
C ARG A 27 22.03 -2.27 -26.08
N ASP A 28 20.76 -1.89 -26.16
CA ASP A 28 20.10 -1.49 -27.41
C ASP A 28 20.39 -0.01 -27.74
N GLU A 29 21.61 0.24 -28.23
CA GLU A 29 22.06 1.56 -28.67
C GLU A 29 21.27 2.10 -29.87
N GLU A 30 20.63 1.23 -30.65
CA GLU A 30 19.80 1.65 -31.78
C GLU A 30 18.47 2.24 -31.30
N ALA A 31 17.81 1.60 -30.33
CA ALA A 31 16.61 2.14 -29.70
C ALA A 31 16.88 3.48 -29.02
N LYS A 32 18.01 3.61 -28.28
CA LYS A 32 18.46 4.86 -27.66
C LYS A 32 18.61 5.99 -28.68
N ARG A 33 19.27 5.71 -29.80
CA ARG A 33 19.52 6.71 -30.86
C ARG A 33 18.25 7.09 -31.62
N LYS A 34 17.35 6.14 -31.84
CA LYS A 34 16.14 6.35 -32.66
C LYS A 34 15.11 7.24 -31.97
N ASP A 35 14.86 7.01 -30.69
CA ASP A 35 13.89 7.78 -29.91
C ASP A 35 14.28 7.76 -28.42
N PHE A 36 15.20 8.66 -28.07
CA PHE A 36 15.75 8.76 -26.71
C PHE A 36 14.66 9.00 -25.67
N LEU A 37 13.69 9.87 -25.96
CA LEU A 37 12.65 10.22 -24.99
C LEU A 37 11.77 9.02 -24.65
N LYS A 38 11.39 8.23 -25.67
CA LYS A 38 10.64 6.99 -25.45
C LYS A 38 11.46 5.95 -24.70
N TRP A 39 12.73 5.80 -25.04
CA TRP A 39 13.64 4.88 -24.36
C TRP A 39 13.80 5.24 -22.88
N ASP A 40 14.07 6.52 -22.58
CA ASP A 40 14.29 7.03 -21.23
C ASP A 40 13.02 6.92 -20.38
N ALA A 41 11.85 7.25 -20.93
CA ALA A 41 10.57 7.07 -20.24
C ALA A 41 10.29 5.58 -19.92
N GLY A 42 10.57 4.68 -20.86
CA GLY A 42 10.43 3.23 -20.65
C GLY A 42 11.37 2.71 -19.56
N ARG A 43 12.63 3.12 -19.61
CA ARG A 43 13.65 2.78 -18.61
C ARG A 43 13.26 3.31 -17.23
N GLY A 44 12.86 4.58 -17.15
CA GLY A 44 12.42 5.24 -15.91
C GLY A 44 11.20 4.57 -15.28
N SER A 45 10.24 4.12 -16.11
CA SER A 45 9.09 3.35 -15.64
C SER A 45 9.49 2.01 -15.00
N ILE A 46 10.39 1.26 -15.63
CA ILE A 46 10.89 0.00 -15.07
C ILE A 46 11.70 0.25 -13.80
N GLN A 47 12.54 1.29 -13.79
CA GLN A 47 13.32 1.66 -12.61
C GLN A 47 12.42 2.00 -11.42
N CYS A 48 11.36 2.79 -11.63
CA CYS A 48 10.38 3.12 -10.60
C CYS A 48 9.74 1.87 -9.97
N HIS A 49 9.34 0.90 -10.80
CA HIS A 49 8.79 -0.36 -10.29
C HIS A 49 9.84 -1.19 -9.53
N LEU A 50 11.10 -1.19 -9.98
CA LEU A 50 12.20 -1.86 -9.28
C LEU A 50 12.46 -1.24 -7.91
N ASP A 51 12.52 0.08 -7.84
CA ASP A 51 12.75 0.81 -6.60
C ASP A 51 11.62 0.49 -5.61
N GLN A 52 10.37 0.51 -6.06
CA GLN A 52 9.22 0.11 -5.24
C GLN A 52 9.32 -1.34 -4.75
N LEU A 53 9.69 -2.31 -5.62
CA LEU A 53 9.84 -3.71 -5.20
C LEU A 53 10.97 -3.89 -4.19
N HIS A 54 12.10 -3.20 -4.35
CA HIS A 54 13.19 -3.26 -3.38
C HIS A 54 12.77 -2.68 -2.02
N GLU A 55 12.03 -1.58 -1.99
CA GLU A 55 11.48 -1.01 -0.76
C GLU A 55 10.54 -2.00 -0.05
N GLU A 56 9.63 -2.63 -0.81
CA GLU A 56 8.70 -3.61 -0.25
C GLU A 56 9.41 -4.88 0.26
N ILE A 57 10.43 -5.36 -0.45
CA ILE A 57 11.29 -6.48 -0.03
C ILE A 57 12.05 -6.15 1.25
N ALA A 58 12.72 -4.99 1.29
CA ALA A 58 13.48 -4.57 2.46
C ALA A 58 12.57 -4.38 3.68
N GLU A 59 11.36 -3.86 3.48
CA GLU A 59 10.36 -3.77 4.53
C GLU A 59 9.93 -5.15 5.03
N TYR A 60 9.61 -6.08 4.14
CA TYR A 60 9.26 -7.46 4.50
C TYR A 60 10.35 -8.12 5.35
N GLU A 61 11.60 -8.09 4.85
CA GLU A 61 12.75 -8.68 5.55
C GLU A 61 12.97 -8.05 6.92
N ARG A 62 12.82 -6.73 7.05
CA ARG A 62 12.90 -6.01 8.33
C ARG A 62 11.84 -6.49 9.32
N LEU A 63 10.60 -6.66 8.88
CA LEU A 63 9.49 -7.12 9.74
C LEU A 63 9.70 -8.57 10.19
N MET A 64 10.12 -9.45 9.29
CA MET A 64 10.33 -10.88 9.58
C MET A 64 11.54 -11.14 10.47
N ALA A 65 12.60 -10.34 10.31
CA ALA A 65 13.81 -10.41 11.14
C ALA A 65 13.63 -9.77 12.53
N TRP A 66 12.50 -9.09 12.80
CA TRP A 66 12.30 -8.39 14.05
C TRP A 66 12.26 -9.33 15.27
N ASP A 67 12.92 -8.90 16.34
CA ASP A 67 12.89 -9.58 17.62
C ASP A 67 11.67 -9.14 18.43
N LYS A 68 10.75 -10.09 18.66
CA LYS A 68 9.52 -9.87 19.42
C LYS A 68 9.75 -9.52 20.90
N SER A 69 10.98 -9.60 21.41
CA SER A 69 11.30 -9.15 22.78
C SER A 69 11.17 -7.63 22.97
N LYS A 70 11.05 -6.85 21.89
CA LYS A 70 10.93 -5.39 21.91
C LYS A 70 9.77 -4.90 21.05
N PRO A 71 9.09 -3.81 21.46
CA PRO A 71 8.08 -3.18 20.62
C PRO A 71 8.71 -2.64 19.34
N ILE A 72 8.01 -2.82 18.21
CA ILE A 72 8.37 -2.20 16.92
C ILE A 72 7.62 -0.87 16.76
N GLU A 73 8.26 0.11 16.12
CA GLU A 73 7.59 1.34 15.69
C GLU A 73 7.27 1.24 14.20
N ILE A 74 5.98 1.25 13.87
CA ILE A 74 5.48 1.27 12.48
C ILE A 74 5.03 2.70 12.19
N VAL A 75 5.71 3.36 11.24
CA VAL A 75 5.37 4.72 10.82
C VAL A 75 4.17 4.68 9.87
N VAL A 76 3.15 5.48 10.17
CA VAL A 76 1.96 5.64 9.34
C VAL A 76 1.94 7.06 8.80
N GLU A 77 2.23 7.22 7.50
CA GLU A 77 2.39 8.53 6.86
C GLU A 77 1.09 9.32 6.74
N ASN A 78 -0.04 8.63 6.57
CA ASN A 78 -1.35 9.24 6.43
C ASN A 78 -2.47 8.24 6.76
N PHE A 79 -3.70 8.74 6.85
CA PHE A 79 -4.87 7.95 7.26
C PHE A 79 -5.13 6.73 6.36
N ASN A 80 -4.80 6.80 5.07
CA ASN A 80 -5.00 5.69 4.13
C ASN A 80 -4.01 4.53 4.34
N ARG A 81 -2.95 4.74 5.11
CA ARG A 81 -1.92 3.74 5.44
C ARG A 81 -2.18 3.01 6.75
N LEU A 82 -3.25 3.33 7.47
CA LEU A 82 -3.60 2.69 8.75
C LEU A 82 -3.78 1.17 8.59
N SER A 83 -4.45 0.73 7.53
CA SER A 83 -4.69 -0.70 7.29
C SER A 83 -3.41 -1.48 6.99
N GLU A 84 -2.39 -0.82 6.42
CA GLU A 84 -1.08 -1.44 6.19
C GLU A 84 -0.35 -1.65 7.52
N ALA A 85 -0.54 -0.78 8.52
CA ALA A 85 0.04 -0.96 9.85
C ALA A 85 -0.51 -2.21 10.57
N LEU A 86 -1.80 -2.53 10.40
CA LEU A 86 -2.41 -3.74 10.95
C LEU A 86 -1.69 -5.00 10.43
N ILE A 87 -1.51 -5.09 9.11
CA ILE A 87 -0.87 -6.24 8.46
C ILE A 87 0.59 -6.34 8.90
N LYS A 88 1.32 -5.22 8.89
CA LYS A 88 2.72 -5.18 9.33
C LYS A 88 2.88 -5.62 10.79
N ALA A 89 1.95 -5.24 11.67
CA ALA A 89 1.96 -5.66 13.07
C ALA A 89 1.76 -7.17 13.20
N ARG A 90 0.77 -7.75 12.50
CA ARG A 90 0.53 -9.20 12.46
C ARG A 90 1.77 -9.96 11.99
N MET A 91 2.38 -9.53 10.88
CA MET A 91 3.58 -10.15 10.32
C MET A 91 4.76 -10.10 11.29
N THR A 92 4.99 -8.94 11.91
CA THR A 92 6.06 -8.78 12.92
C THR A 92 5.81 -9.66 14.14
N ALA A 93 4.54 -9.79 14.53
CA ALA A 93 4.09 -10.71 15.57
C ALA A 93 4.15 -12.18 15.13
N LYS A 94 4.60 -12.49 13.91
CA LYS A 94 4.63 -13.82 13.25
C LYS A 94 3.35 -14.62 13.54
N MET A 95 2.22 -13.92 13.50
CA MET A 95 0.90 -14.46 13.74
C MET A 95 0.27 -14.78 12.39
N SER A 96 -0.32 -15.95 12.22
CA SER A 96 -1.04 -16.29 10.98
C SER A 96 -2.40 -15.59 10.93
N GLU A 97 -3.01 -15.57 9.74
CA GLU A 97 -4.38 -15.03 9.58
C GLU A 97 -5.40 -15.89 10.35
N GLU A 98 -5.17 -17.20 10.41
CA GLU A 98 -5.96 -18.14 11.20
C GLU A 98 -5.83 -17.88 12.70
N GLU A 99 -4.60 -17.68 13.21
CA GLU A 99 -4.38 -17.37 14.62
C GLU A 99 -5.07 -16.05 15.03
N LEU A 100 -5.02 -15.03 14.16
CA LEU A 100 -5.75 -13.77 14.40
C LEU A 100 -7.26 -13.98 14.40
N ALA A 101 -7.78 -14.78 13.48
CA ALA A 101 -9.20 -15.11 13.41
C ALA A 101 -9.69 -15.89 14.64
N GLU A 102 -8.87 -16.82 15.15
CA GLU A 102 -9.13 -17.56 16.39
C GLU A 102 -9.19 -16.62 17.61
N ILE A 103 -8.29 -15.64 17.71
CA ILE A 103 -8.31 -14.63 18.79
C ILE A 103 -9.60 -13.80 18.75
N LEU A 104 -10.09 -13.50 17.56
CA LEU A 104 -11.27 -12.67 17.32
C LEU A 104 -12.59 -13.45 17.28
N ASP A 105 -12.54 -14.78 17.38
CA ASP A 105 -13.69 -15.69 17.25
C ASP A 105 -14.50 -15.46 15.94
N ILE A 106 -13.79 -15.35 14.81
CA ILE A 106 -14.39 -15.17 13.48
C ILE A 106 -13.86 -16.19 12.47
N ASP A 107 -14.54 -16.28 11.32
CA ASP A 107 -14.10 -17.11 10.18
C ASP A 107 -12.72 -16.64 9.66
N PRO A 108 -11.71 -17.54 9.56
CA PRO A 108 -10.40 -17.21 8.97
C PRO A 108 -10.47 -16.61 7.56
N GLU A 109 -11.45 -16.98 6.75
CA GLU A 109 -11.60 -16.42 5.39
C GLU A 109 -11.93 -14.92 5.43
N ARG A 110 -12.53 -14.43 6.52
CA ARG A 110 -12.82 -13.01 6.73
C ARG A 110 -11.55 -12.19 6.92
N ILE A 111 -10.59 -12.69 7.71
CA ILE A 111 -9.28 -12.04 7.88
C ILE A 111 -8.52 -12.04 6.55
N LYS A 112 -8.50 -13.18 5.84
CA LYS A 112 -7.91 -13.27 4.49
C LYS A 112 -8.49 -12.24 3.53
N GLU A 113 -9.82 -12.11 3.50
CA GLU A 113 -10.48 -11.10 2.67
C GLU A 113 -10.11 -9.68 3.08
N TYR A 114 -10.06 -9.40 4.39
CA TYR A 114 -9.66 -8.10 4.92
C TYR A 114 -8.24 -7.73 4.51
N GLU A 115 -7.26 -8.59 4.74
CA GLU A 115 -5.88 -8.30 4.36
C GLU A 115 -5.72 -8.21 2.84
N ARG A 116 -6.38 -9.08 2.06
CA ARG A 116 -6.39 -9.03 0.59
C ARG A 116 -6.92 -7.69 0.08
N LYS A 117 -8.00 -7.16 0.67
CA LYS A 117 -8.61 -5.87 0.30
C LYS A 117 -8.08 -4.67 1.09
N LYS A 118 -6.99 -4.82 1.83
CA LYS A 118 -6.42 -3.76 2.69
C LYS A 118 -7.46 -3.12 3.62
N TYR A 119 -8.35 -3.95 4.18
CA TYR A 119 -9.43 -3.57 5.10
C TYR A 119 -10.45 -2.57 4.55
N GLN A 120 -10.52 -2.34 3.23
CA GLN A 120 -11.47 -1.40 2.63
C GLN A 120 -12.94 -1.75 2.89
N ASN A 121 -13.23 -3.02 3.13
CA ASN A 121 -14.57 -3.52 3.43
C ASN A 121 -14.83 -3.73 4.93
N ALA A 122 -13.83 -3.49 5.79
CA ALA A 122 -13.97 -3.65 7.22
C ALA A 122 -14.68 -2.42 7.82
N THR A 123 -15.51 -2.67 8.82
CA THR A 123 -16.09 -1.58 9.62
C THR A 123 -15.03 -1.01 10.56
N LEU A 124 -15.23 0.23 11.01
CA LEU A 124 -14.33 0.82 12.01
C LEU A 124 -14.26 -0.03 13.28
N THR A 125 -15.38 -0.61 13.71
CA THR A 125 -15.42 -1.50 14.88
C THR A 125 -14.50 -2.71 14.70
N GLU A 126 -14.55 -3.36 13.54
CA GLU A 126 -13.68 -4.51 13.24
C GLU A 126 -12.21 -4.11 13.20
N ILE A 127 -11.89 -2.94 12.64
CA ILE A 127 -10.52 -2.40 12.64
C ILE A 127 -10.02 -2.19 14.08
N LEU A 128 -10.89 -1.66 14.97
CA LEU A 128 -10.55 -1.46 16.38
C LEU A 128 -10.35 -2.78 17.12
N GLU A 129 -11.22 -3.77 16.91
CA GLU A 129 -11.08 -5.11 17.50
C GLU A 129 -9.78 -5.78 17.05
N ILE A 130 -9.43 -5.68 15.77
CA ILE A 130 -8.18 -6.21 15.21
C ILE A 130 -6.97 -5.46 15.77
N SER A 131 -7.05 -4.12 15.88
CA SER A 131 -5.99 -3.32 16.51
C SER A 131 -5.74 -3.74 17.96
N LEU A 132 -6.81 -4.00 18.72
CA LEU A 132 -6.71 -4.47 20.10
C LEU A 132 -6.09 -5.87 20.18
N ALA A 133 -6.52 -6.81 19.31
CA ALA A 133 -5.97 -8.16 19.24
C ALA A 133 -4.47 -8.17 18.90
N LEU A 134 -4.02 -7.21 18.07
CA LEU A 134 -2.62 -7.05 17.68
C LEU A 134 -1.80 -6.18 18.66
N GLY A 135 -2.42 -5.63 19.71
CA GLY A 135 -1.74 -4.78 20.69
C GLY A 135 -1.21 -3.47 20.08
N LEU A 136 -1.88 -2.94 19.06
CA LEU A 136 -1.49 -1.71 18.38
C LEU A 136 -1.97 -0.48 19.16
N GLU A 137 -1.05 0.44 19.39
CA GLU A 137 -1.31 1.72 20.04
C GLU A 137 -0.52 2.85 19.37
N PHE A 138 -1.09 4.05 19.37
CA PHE A 138 -0.36 5.23 18.91
C PHE A 138 0.54 5.75 20.02
N LYS A 139 1.86 5.65 19.83
CA LYS A 139 2.84 6.30 20.72
C LYS A 139 2.67 7.83 20.74
N THR A 140 2.32 8.42 19.60
CA THR A 140 2.00 9.84 19.43
C THR A 140 1.04 9.97 18.26
N ALA A 141 -0.06 10.70 18.44
CA ALA A 141 -1.06 10.93 17.41
C ALA A 141 -1.26 12.45 17.21
N VAL A 142 -0.91 12.94 16.03
CA VAL A 142 -1.13 14.33 15.62
C VAL A 142 -1.77 14.33 14.25
N MET A 143 -2.95 14.95 14.14
CA MET A 143 -3.63 15.16 12.86
C MET A 143 -3.54 16.63 12.51
N GLN A 144 -2.98 16.93 11.34
CA GLN A 144 -3.01 18.28 10.78
C GLN A 144 -4.29 18.45 9.96
N VAL A 145 -4.94 19.59 10.12
CA VAL A 145 -6.08 19.99 9.29
C VAL A 145 -5.61 21.10 8.36
N ASP A 146 -5.65 20.84 7.05
CA ASP A 146 -5.38 21.85 6.03
C ASP A 146 -6.69 22.56 5.64
N PHE A 147 -6.89 23.75 6.16
CA PHE A 147 -8.09 24.55 5.87
C PHE A 147 -8.09 25.10 4.45
N GLU A 148 -6.93 25.33 3.83
CA GLU A 148 -6.85 25.81 2.44
C GLU A 148 -7.29 24.70 1.48
N GLU A 149 -6.84 23.47 1.72
CA GLU A 149 -7.27 22.30 0.96
C GLU A 149 -8.79 22.07 1.10
N ILE A 150 -9.35 22.22 2.31
CA ILE A 150 -10.79 22.11 2.54
C ILE A 150 -11.58 23.12 1.70
N GLU A 151 -11.17 24.39 1.66
CA GLU A 151 -11.85 25.41 0.84
C GLU A 151 -11.72 25.12 -0.66
N ALA A 152 -10.54 24.72 -1.13
CA ALA A 152 -10.32 24.33 -2.53
C ALA A 152 -11.23 23.15 -2.96
N ILE A 153 -11.43 22.17 -2.06
CA ILE A 153 -12.35 21.05 -2.29
C ILE A 153 -13.81 21.53 -2.36
N LYS A 154 -14.23 22.47 -1.51
CA LYS A 154 -15.60 23.04 -1.55
C LYS A 154 -15.88 23.71 -2.88
N GLU A 155 -14.99 24.60 -3.34
CA GLU A 155 -15.13 25.28 -4.64
C GLU A 155 -15.19 24.28 -5.79
N THR A 156 -14.39 23.22 -5.72
CA THR A 156 -14.41 22.13 -6.69
C THR A 156 -15.74 21.39 -6.66
N ALA A 157 -16.23 20.98 -5.49
CA ALA A 157 -17.53 20.33 -5.34
C ALA A 157 -18.69 21.19 -5.88
N GLU A 158 -18.65 22.50 -5.68
CA GLU A 158 -19.62 23.44 -6.25
C GLU A 158 -19.59 23.47 -7.77
N ARG A 159 -18.40 23.54 -8.37
CA ARG A 159 -18.23 23.45 -9.84
C ARG A 159 -18.79 22.14 -10.40
N TRP A 160 -18.56 21.02 -9.72
CA TRP A 160 -19.10 19.71 -10.12
C TRP A 160 -20.63 19.67 -10.01
N ARG A 161 -21.20 20.19 -8.92
CA ARG A 161 -22.66 20.30 -8.72
C ARG A 161 -23.32 21.18 -9.80
N LYS A 162 -22.68 22.28 -10.20
CA LYS A 162 -23.15 23.16 -11.29
C LYS A 162 -23.14 22.43 -12.64
N ARG A 163 -22.04 21.77 -12.99
CA ARG A 163 -21.94 20.96 -14.22
C ARG A 163 -22.98 19.84 -14.29
N LYS A 164 -23.28 19.17 -13.17
CA LYS A 164 -24.30 18.11 -13.11
C LYS A 164 -25.71 18.68 -13.35
N ARG A 165 -26.01 19.86 -12.80
CA ARG A 165 -27.27 20.57 -13.04
C ARG A 165 -27.43 21.03 -14.49
N ASP A 166 -26.38 21.62 -15.07
CA ASP A 166 -26.39 22.08 -16.47
C ASP A 166 -26.52 20.94 -17.49
N LYS A 167 -25.99 19.75 -17.16
CA LYS A 167 -26.20 18.54 -17.96
C LYS A 167 -27.63 18.03 -17.86
N ALA A 168 -28.20 17.99 -16.66
CA ALA A 168 -29.59 17.55 -16.45
C ALA A 168 -30.61 18.47 -17.14
N SER A 169 -30.35 19.78 -17.20
CA SER A 169 -31.23 20.75 -17.88
C SER A 169 -31.12 20.77 -19.40
N LYS A 170 -30.10 20.10 -19.98
CA LYS A 170 -29.94 19.97 -21.44
C LYS A 170 -30.48 18.65 -22.00
N THR A 171 -30.89 17.74 -21.13
CA THR A 171 -31.44 16.42 -21.47
C THR A 171 -32.97 16.35 -21.25
N ALA A 172 -33.55 17.40 -20.66
CA ALA A 172 -34.99 17.63 -20.58
C ALA A 172 -35.44 18.57 -21.70
#